data_AF-A0A7W7Z639-F1
#
_entry.id   AF-A0A7W7Z639-F1
#
_cell.length_a   1.000
_cell.length_b   1.000
_cell.length_c   1.000
_cell.angle_alpha   90.00
_cell.angle_beta   90.00
_cell.angle_gamma   90.00
#
_symmetry.space_group_name_H-M   'P 1'
#
loop_
_entity.id
_entity.type
_entity.pdbx_description
1 polymer ?
#
loop_
_entity_poly.entity_id
_entity_poly.type
_entity_poly.pdbx_seq_one_letter_code
_entity_poly.pdbx_strand_id
1 'polypeptide(L)' 'MERFIHNENLKLWRRQLQETTDPDKRAILENLIEEEEAREAELEATARPKRRGP' A
#
# COMPACT_ATOMS: atom_id res chain seq x y z
N MET A 1 -0.46 -13.01 -5.11
CA MET A 1 0.76 -12.66 -4.37
C MET A 1 0.85 -11.16 -4.13
N GLU A 2 0.72 -10.33 -5.16
CA GLU A 2 0.85 -8.87 -5.04
C GLU A 2 -0.09 -8.21 -4.03
N ARG A 3 -1.38 -8.56 -4.04
CA ARG A 3 -2.34 -8.06 -3.04
C ARG A 3 -1.97 -8.42 -1.59
N PHE A 4 -1.35 -9.57 -1.38
CA PHE A 4 -0.87 -9.97 -0.06
C PHE A 4 0.32 -9.09 0.36
N ILE A 5 1.30 -8.89 -0.53
CA ILE A 5 2.45 -8.03 -0.27
C ILE A 5 2.01 -6.59 0.04
N HIS A 6 1.10 -6.04 -0.76
CA HIS A 6 0.52 -4.72 -0.54
C HIS A 6 -0.08 -4.57 0.86
N ASN A 7 -0.93 -5.51 1.26
CA ASN A 7 -1.56 -5.50 2.58
C ASN A 7 -0.54 -5.63 3.71
N GLU A 8 0.48 -6.49 3.56
CA GLU A 8 1.49 -6.68 4.59
C GLU A 8 2.43 -5.47 4.71
N ASN A 9 2.78 -4.82 3.60
CA ASN A 9 3.55 -3.57 3.59
C ASN A 9 2.82 -2.46 4.35
N LEU A 10 1.54 -2.22 4.05
CA LEU A 10 0.75 -1.21 4.74
C LEU A 10 0.63 -1.48 6.24
N LYS A 11 0.41 -2.74 6.65
CA LYS A 11 0.38 -3.11 8.07
C LYS A 11 1.71 -2.85 8.75
N LEU A 12 2.82 -3.24 8.12
CA LEU A 12 4.16 -3.09 8.66
C LEU A 12 4.50 -1.60 8.84
N TRP A 13 4.31 -0.79 7.81
CA TRP A 13 4.70 0.62 7.85
C TRP A 13 3.82 1.44 8.78
N ARG A 14 2.51 1.18 8.84
CA ARG A 14 1.62 1.83 9.83
C ARG A 14 2.03 1.51 11.26
N ARG A 15 2.44 0.27 11.53
CA ARG A 15 2.97 -0.12 12.85
C ARG A 15 4.28 0.61 13.14
N GLN A 16 5.22 0.62 12.19
CA GLN A 16 6.49 1.34 12.33
C GLN A 16 6.27 2.85 12.56
N LEU A 17 5.28 3.45 11.90
CA LEU A 17 4.93 4.86 12.08
C LEU A 17 4.43 5.15 13.49
N GLN A 18 3.71 4.24 14.14
CA GLN A 18 3.30 4.39 15.54
C GLN A 18 4.49 4.27 16.51
N GLU A 19 5.46 3.44 16.19
CA GLU A 19 6.65 3.18 17.02
C GLU A 19 7.77 4.22 16.79
N THR A 20 7.77 4.93 15.67
CA THR A 20 8.83 5.88 15.27
C THR A 20 8.57 7.29 15.84
N THR A 21 9.54 7.80 16.60
CA THR A 21 9.53 9.17 17.15
C THR A 21 10.37 10.17 16.36
N ASP A 22 11.28 9.67 15.51
CA ASP A 22 12.15 10.46 14.65
C ASP A 22 11.32 11.08 13.50
N PRO A 23 11.22 12.42 13.41
CA PRO A 23 10.35 13.09 12.45
C PRO A 23 10.75 12.84 10.99
N ASP A 24 12.04 12.68 10.70
CA ASP A 24 12.51 12.45 9.34
C ASP A 24 12.13 11.04 8.88
N LYS A 25 12.27 10.05 9.78
CA LYS A 25 11.82 8.67 9.51
C LYS A 25 10.31 8.57 9.41
N ARG A 26 9.57 9.35 10.19
CA ARG A 26 8.10 9.42 10.10
C ARG A 26 7.65 9.93 8.73
N ALA A 27 8.26 11.00 8.24
CA ALA A 27 7.94 11.55 6.92
C ALA A 27 8.19 10.53 5.79
N ILE A 28 9.29 9.75 5.88
CA ILE A 28 9.57 8.68 4.92
C ILE A 28 8.48 7.59 4.99
N LEU A 29 8.08 7.15 6.18
CA LEU A 29 7.03 6.14 6.35
C LEU A 29 5.66 6.62 5.86
N GLU A 30 5.33 7.89 6.08
CA GLU A 30 4.10 8.51 5.60
C GLU A 30 4.07 8.51 4.05
N ASN A 31 5.16 8.90 3.40
CA ASN A 31 5.27 8.84 1.93
C ASN A 31 5.12 7.41 1.39
N LEU A 32 5.76 6.42 2.01
CA LEU A 32 5.65 5.01 1.59
C LEU A 32 4.22 4.48 1.73
N ILE A 33 3.51 4.88 2.79
CA ILE A 33 2.11 4.50 3.00
C ILE A 33 1.23 5.14 1.91
N GLU A 34 1.40 6.43 1.63
CA GLU A 34 0.62 7.15 0.60
C GLU A 34 0.84 6.54 -0.79
N GLU A 35 2.09 6.29 -1.17
CA GLU A 35 2.43 5.66 -2.45
C GLU A 35 1.78 4.27 -2.58
N GLU A 36 1.84 3.46 -1.53
CA GLU A 36 1.29 2.11 -1.58
C GLU A 36 -0.23 2.11 -1.54
N GLU A 37 -0.88 2.99 -0.77
CA GLU A 37 -2.34 3.20 -0.80
C GLU A 37 -2.82 3.59 -2.20
N ALA A 38 -2.08 4.44 -2.92
CA ALA A 38 -2.42 4.82 -4.29
C ALA A 38 -2.42 3.63 -5.27
N ARG A 39 -1.62 2.59 -5.00
CA ARG A 39 -1.54 1.37 -5.83
C ARG A 39 -2.74 0.45 -5.66
N GLU A 40 -3.63 0.68 -4.69
CA GLU A 40 -4.82 -0.14 -4.48
C GLU A 40 -5.71 -0.18 -5.74
N ALA A 41 -5.82 0.95 -6.46
CA ALA A 41 -6.57 1.04 -7.70
C ALA A 41 -5.97 0.17 -8.83
N GLU A 42 -4.65 0.06 -8.90
CA GLU A 42 -3.97 -0.78 -9.89
C GLU A 42 -4.19 -2.27 -9.61
N LEU A 43 -4.13 -2.66 -8.33
CA LEU A 43 -4.39 -4.04 -7.89
C LEU A 43 -5.84 -4.45 -8.11
N GLU A 44 -6.78 -3.51 -8.05
CA GLU A 44 -8.18 -3.76 -8.36
C GLU A 44 -8.40 -3.92 -9.87
N ALA A 45 -7.72 -3.11 -10.69
CA ALA A 45 -7.76 -3.21 -12.14
C ALA A 45 -7.18 -4.54 -12.66
N THR A 46 -6.13 -5.08 -12.02
CA THR A 46 -5.52 -6.36 -12.40
C THR A 46 -6.30 -7.57 -11.88
N ALA A 47 -7.02 -7.44 -10.77
CA ALA A 47 -7.84 -8.53 -10.21
C ALA A 47 -9.17 -8.74 -10.92
N ARG A 48 -9.72 -7.70 -11.58
CA ARG A 48 -10.98 -7.81 -12.32
C ARG A 48 -10.70 -8.29 -13.75
N PRO A 49 -11.05 -9.53 -14.15
CA PRO A 49 -10.93 -9.91 -15.54
C PRO A 49 -11.84 -9.00 -16.37
N LYS A 50 -11.28 -8.33 -17.39
CA LYS A 50 -12.05 -7.57 -18.37
C LYS A 50 -13.14 -8.51 -18.90
N ARG A 51 -14.38 -8.34 -18.44
CA ARG A 51 -15.54 -8.97 -19.05
C ARG A 51 -15.57 -8.43 -20.48
N ARG A 52 -15.04 -9.19 -21.42
CA ARG A 52 -15.32 -8.98 -22.85
C ARG A 52 -16.83 -9.22 -22.97
N GLY A 53 -17.55 -8.12 -23.19
CA GLY A 53 -18.98 -8.15 -23.50
C GLY A 53 -19.24 -8.87 -24.83
N PRO A 54 -20.53 -9.18 -25.10
CA PRO A 54 -20.97 -10.15 -26.10
C PRO A 54 -20.48 -9.86 -27.52
#